data_AF-A0A0D6MCU9-F1
#
_entry.id   AF-A0A0D6MCU9-F1
#
_cell.length_a   1.000
_cell.length_b   1.000
_cell.length_c   1.000
_cell.angle_alpha   90.00
_cell.angle_beta   90.00
_cell.angle_gamma   90.00
#
_symmetry.space_group_name_H-M   'P 1'
#
loop_
_entity.id
_entity.type
_entity.pdbx_description
1 polymer ?
#
loop_
_entity_poly.entity_id
_entity_poly.type
_entity_poly.pdbx_seq_one_letter_code
_entity_poly.pdbx_strand_id
1 'polypeptide(L)'
;MLPSEMPTATVVELSTDSPCPTNMEQIVKPVERAAKFDGEAFIEISSDEFPHLTSEKEEVVEFKFKTKESDGVLFWQGQQPGASVVGEDYFSVGIANGYLHFSYELGGGAAHMTTEQKVDDDQEHFVRLRR
;
A
#
# COMPACT_ATOMS: atom_id res chain seq x y z
N MET A 1 7.47 17.65 -14.90
CA MET A 1 7.69 16.44 -15.71
C MET A 1 7.30 15.27 -14.84
N LEU A 2 6.23 14.55 -15.20
CA LEU A 2 5.91 13.27 -14.58
C LEU A 2 6.94 12.24 -15.12
N PRO A 3 7.46 11.32 -14.30
CA PRO A 3 8.41 10.32 -14.78
C PRO A 3 7.70 9.41 -15.81
N SER A 4 8.37 9.22 -16.96
CA SER A 4 7.80 8.59 -18.17
C SER A 4 7.97 7.07 -18.24
N GLU A 5 8.45 6.45 -17.17
CA GLU A 5 8.60 5.00 -17.07
C GLU A 5 8.03 4.58 -15.72
N MET A 6 6.91 3.86 -15.75
CA MET A 6 6.32 3.25 -14.56
C MET A 6 7.03 1.92 -14.31
N PRO A 7 7.56 1.69 -13.11
CA PRO A 7 8.36 0.51 -12.86
C PRO A 7 7.53 -0.73 -12.51
N THR A 8 8.10 -1.89 -12.87
CA THR A 8 7.52 -3.25 -12.85
C THR A 8 7.22 -3.74 -11.42
N ALA A 9 6.18 -4.57 -11.28
CA ALA A 9 5.46 -4.72 -10.04
C ALA A 9 5.55 -6.12 -9.39
N THR A 10 4.86 -6.22 -8.26
CA THR A 10 5.27 -6.93 -7.07
C THR A 10 4.08 -7.74 -6.55
N VAL A 11 4.26 -8.97 -6.09
CA VAL A 11 3.13 -9.73 -5.50
C VAL A 11 2.65 -9.02 -4.25
N VAL A 12 1.36 -8.71 -4.11
CA VAL A 12 0.81 -8.07 -2.91
C VAL A 12 -0.28 -8.97 -2.34
N GLU A 13 -0.09 -9.50 -1.13
CA GLU A 13 -1.15 -10.16 -0.35
C GLU A 13 -1.64 -9.21 0.74
N LEU A 14 -2.87 -8.70 0.68
CA LEU A 14 -3.40 -7.79 1.70
C LEU A 14 -4.18 -8.54 2.78
N SER A 15 -3.84 -8.34 4.05
CA SER A 15 -4.62 -8.85 5.18
C SER A 15 -5.15 -7.70 6.03
N THR A 16 -6.46 -7.70 6.30
CA THR A 16 -7.06 -6.82 7.31
C THR A 16 -7.27 -7.63 8.59
N ASP A 17 -6.46 -7.41 9.62
CA ASP A 17 -6.70 -8.04 10.92
C ASP A 17 -7.88 -7.32 11.61
N SER A 18 -8.96 -8.05 11.87
CA SER A 18 -10.15 -7.51 12.55
C SER A 18 -10.05 -7.77 14.07
N PRO A 19 -10.37 -6.81 14.95
CA PRO A 19 -10.46 -7.08 16.38
C PRO A 19 -11.56 -8.13 16.64
N CYS A 20 -11.19 -9.12 17.46
CA CYS A 20 -11.97 -10.32 17.77
C CYS A 20 -13.43 -9.97 18.15
N PRO A 21 -14.46 -10.46 17.43
CA PRO A 21 -15.84 -10.16 17.74
C PRO A 21 -16.30 -10.95 18.97
N THR A 22 -16.87 -10.27 19.96
CA THR A 22 -17.50 -10.86 21.15
C THR A 22 -18.79 -11.62 20.85
N ASN A 23 -19.15 -11.79 19.57
CA ASN A 23 -20.38 -12.47 19.16
C ASN A 23 -20.12 -13.35 17.93
N MET A 24 -20.50 -14.62 18.03
CA MET A 24 -20.31 -15.63 16.99
C MET A 24 -21.23 -15.34 15.81
N GLU A 25 -20.70 -14.69 14.76
CA GLU A 25 -21.02 -14.85 13.32
C GLU A 25 -20.55 -13.64 12.48
N GLN A 26 -19.28 -13.25 12.61
CA GLN A 26 -18.62 -12.54 11.51
C GLN A 26 -17.17 -12.97 11.41
N ILE A 27 -16.97 -14.11 10.76
CA ILE A 27 -15.65 -14.49 10.26
C ILE A 27 -15.41 -13.60 9.04
N VAL A 28 -14.82 -12.42 9.25
CA VAL A 28 -14.22 -11.66 8.15
C VAL A 28 -13.05 -12.52 7.68
N LYS A 29 -13.25 -13.28 6.61
CA LYS A 29 -12.16 -14.02 6.01
C LYS A 29 -11.14 -12.99 5.51
N PRO A 30 -9.83 -13.17 5.79
CA PRO A 30 -8.80 -12.35 5.15
C PRO A 30 -9.05 -12.34 3.64
N VAL A 31 -8.97 -11.16 3.02
CA VAL A 31 -9.07 -11.04 1.57
C VAL A 31 -7.76 -11.56 0.97
N GLU A 32 -7.65 -12.88 0.84
CA GLU A 32 -6.50 -13.55 0.21
C GLU A 32 -6.53 -13.31 -1.30
N ARG A 33 -6.01 -12.14 -1.72
CA ARG A 33 -5.73 -11.84 -3.13
C ARG A 33 -4.22 -11.87 -3.31
N ALA A 34 -3.73 -12.78 -4.12
CA ALA A 34 -2.38 -12.74 -4.65
C ALA A 34 -2.47 -12.41 -6.15
N ALA A 35 -1.69 -11.44 -6.58
CA ALA A 35 -1.60 -11.06 -7.98
C ALA A 35 -0.13 -10.88 -8.36
N LYS A 36 0.18 -11.15 -9.62
CA LYS A 36 1.46 -10.77 -10.22
C LYS A 36 1.19 -9.63 -11.18
N PHE A 37 1.99 -8.59 -11.09
CA PHE A 37 1.84 -7.38 -11.89
C PHE A 37 3.10 -7.19 -12.75
N ASP A 38 2.91 -6.66 -13.95
CA ASP A 38 3.97 -6.35 -14.92
C ASP A 38 4.30 -4.86 -15.01
N GLY A 39 3.68 -4.04 -14.15
CA GLY A 39 3.80 -2.58 -14.15
C GLY A 39 2.69 -1.86 -14.92
N GLU A 40 1.85 -2.59 -15.67
CA GLU A 40 0.73 -1.99 -16.43
C GLU A 40 -0.64 -2.20 -15.76
N ALA A 41 -0.71 -3.15 -14.83
CA ALA A 41 -1.94 -3.49 -14.11
C ALA A 41 -1.90 -3.07 -12.64
N PHE A 42 -3.08 -2.79 -12.07
CA PHE A 42 -3.29 -2.56 -10.65
C PHE A 42 -4.58 -3.24 -10.20
N ILE A 43 -4.69 -3.47 -8.89
CA ILE A 43 -5.96 -3.85 -8.25
C ILE A 43 -6.49 -2.62 -7.55
N GLU A 44 -7.73 -2.24 -7.87
CA GLU A 44 -8.48 -1.27 -7.10
C GLU A 44 -9.28 -2.00 -6.03
N ILE A 45 -9.20 -1.49 -4.79
CA ILE A 45 -9.98 -1.98 -3.66
C ILE A 45 -11.04 -0.93 -3.38
N SER A 46 -12.29 -1.37 -3.23
CA SER A 46 -13.39 -0.46 -2.98
C SER A 46 -13.24 0.20 -1.61
N SER A 47 -13.67 1.46 -1.48
CA SER A 47 -13.71 2.15 -0.19
C SER A 47 -14.60 1.45 0.83
N ASP A 48 -15.55 0.63 0.39
CA ASP A 48 -16.42 -0.17 1.26
C ASP A 48 -15.65 -1.33 1.92
N GLU A 49 -14.59 -1.84 1.27
CA GLU A 49 -13.66 -2.84 1.80
C GLU A 49 -12.53 -2.19 2.63
N PHE A 50 -12.34 -0.88 2.50
CA PHE A 50 -11.35 -0.10 3.26
C PHE A 50 -11.96 1.19 3.83
N PRO A 51 -12.99 1.09 4.70
CA PRO A 51 -13.68 2.26 5.21
C PRO A 51 -12.72 3.09 6.04
N HIS A 52 -12.61 4.39 5.73
CA HIS A 52 -11.91 5.33 6.60
C HIS A 52 -12.54 5.26 7.99
N LEU A 53 -11.79 4.71 8.93
CA LEU A 53 -12.28 4.60 10.28
C LEU A 53 -12.16 5.99 10.91
N THR A 54 -13.10 6.33 11.79
CA THR A 54 -13.02 7.57 12.58
C THR A 54 -11.67 7.61 13.31
N SER A 55 -11.19 8.79 13.69
CA SER A 55 -9.91 8.98 14.41
C SER A 55 -9.74 8.17 15.71
N GLU A 56 -10.77 7.46 16.14
CA GLU A 56 -10.80 6.60 17.33
C GLU A 56 -10.46 5.12 17.03
N LYS A 57 -10.25 4.76 15.76
CA LYS A 57 -10.00 3.40 15.32
C LYS A 57 -8.70 3.32 14.51
N GLU A 58 -7.92 2.29 14.79
CA GLU A 58 -6.64 2.03 14.10
C GLU A 58 -6.90 1.57 12.68
N GLU A 59 -6.23 2.23 11.72
CA GLU A 59 -6.18 1.77 10.34
C GLU A 59 -4.86 1.03 10.14
N VAL A 60 -4.95 -0.26 9.82
CA VAL A 60 -3.80 -1.12 9.58
C VAL A 60 -3.86 -1.65 8.15
N VAL A 61 -2.79 -1.39 7.39
CA VAL A 61 -2.54 -2.01 6.08
C VAL A 61 -1.39 -2.98 6.25
N GLU A 62 -1.65 -4.25 5.99
CA GLU A 62 -0.61 -5.28 6.01
C GLU A 62 -0.56 -5.96 4.66
N PHE A 63 0.65 -6.08 4.10
CA PHE A 63 0.84 -6.93 2.96
C PHE A 63 2.21 -7.59 2.88
N LYS A 64 2.25 -8.72 2.16
CA LYS A 64 3.48 -9.40 1.78
C LYS A 64 3.82 -9.14 0.35
N PHE A 65 5.13 -9.12 0.07
CA PHE A 65 5.59 -8.98 -1.29
C PHE A 65 6.93 -9.59 -1.66
N LYS A 66 7.12 -9.83 -2.96
CA LYS A 66 8.37 -10.29 -3.59
C LYS A 66 8.61 -9.55 -4.90
N THR A 67 9.83 -9.10 -5.15
CA THR A 67 10.19 -8.47 -6.43
C THR A 67 11.70 -8.56 -6.73
N LYS A 68 12.05 -8.41 -8.02
CA LYS A 68 13.42 -8.15 -8.51
C LYS A 68 13.59 -6.73 -9.04
N GLU A 69 12.52 -5.97 -9.02
CA GLU A 69 12.43 -4.65 -9.62
C GLU A 69 12.85 -3.63 -8.59
N SER A 70 13.82 -2.79 -8.96
CA SER A 70 14.39 -1.80 -8.05
C SER A 70 13.51 -0.56 -7.87
N ASP A 71 12.45 -0.42 -8.67
CA ASP A 71 11.52 0.69 -8.59
C ASP A 71 10.08 0.13 -8.69
N GLY A 72 9.10 0.77 -8.07
CA GLY A 72 7.74 0.21 -7.99
C GLY A 72 6.77 1.03 -7.16
N VAL A 73 5.47 0.99 -7.45
CA VAL A 73 4.42 1.35 -6.48
C VAL A 73 3.78 0.06 -5.97
N LEU A 74 3.74 -0.11 -4.65
CA LEU A 74 3.16 -1.28 -4.00
C LEU A 74 1.76 -1.00 -3.46
N PHE A 75 1.56 0.20 -2.95
CA PHE A 75 0.29 0.65 -2.38
C PHE A 75 0.13 2.15 -2.61
N TRP A 76 -1.08 2.54 -2.98
CA TRP A 76 -1.48 3.94 -3.11
C TRP A 76 -2.91 4.11 -2.59
N GLN A 77 -3.09 5.09 -1.71
CA GLN A 77 -4.39 5.58 -1.29
C GLN A 77 -4.36 7.10 -1.39
N GLY A 78 -5.32 7.66 -2.11
CA GLY A 78 -5.39 9.09 -2.40
C GLY A 78 -6.39 9.32 -3.50
N GLN A 79 -6.18 10.38 -4.26
CA GLN A 79 -7.21 10.83 -5.21
C GLN A 79 -7.30 9.95 -6.44
N GLN A 80 -8.50 9.89 -7.02
CA GLN A 80 -8.78 9.11 -8.23
C GLN A 80 -7.90 9.56 -9.41
N PRO A 81 -7.61 8.65 -10.37
CA PRO A 81 -6.90 9.01 -11.58
C PRO A 81 -7.53 10.23 -12.28
N GLY A 82 -6.73 11.23 -12.58
CA GLY A 82 -7.18 12.48 -13.23
C GLY A 82 -7.57 13.61 -12.27
N ALA A 83 -7.59 13.38 -10.95
CA ALA A 83 -7.68 14.43 -9.96
C ALA A 83 -6.33 15.12 -9.74
N SER A 84 -6.35 16.38 -9.28
CA SER A 84 -5.14 17.06 -8.82
C SER A 84 -4.61 16.36 -7.58
N VAL A 85 -3.31 16.07 -7.56
CA VAL A 85 -2.63 15.50 -6.38
C VAL A 85 -2.04 16.63 -5.50
N VAL A 86 -1.99 17.87 -6.01
CA VAL A 86 -1.36 18.99 -5.31
C VAL A 86 -2.26 19.48 -4.17
N GLY A 87 -1.78 19.32 -2.94
CA GLY A 87 -2.46 19.80 -1.72
C GLY A 87 -3.52 18.85 -1.17
N GLU A 88 -3.59 17.63 -1.71
CA GLU A 88 -4.55 16.60 -1.30
C GLU A 88 -3.86 15.54 -0.44
N ASP A 89 -4.64 14.93 0.45
CA ASP A 89 -4.15 13.89 1.34
C ASP A 89 -3.83 12.62 0.54
N TYR A 90 -2.67 12.03 0.80
CA TYR A 90 -2.29 10.75 0.21
C TYR A 90 -1.43 9.91 1.13
N PHE A 91 -1.38 8.63 0.79
CA PHE A 91 -0.58 7.61 1.44
C PHE A 91 -0.02 6.67 0.38
N SER A 92 1.30 6.41 0.42
CA SER A 92 1.94 5.57 -0.58
C SER A 92 3.08 4.73 -0.03
N VAL A 93 3.18 3.49 -0.51
CA VAL A 93 4.34 2.61 -0.33
C VAL A 93 4.84 2.21 -1.70
N GLY A 94 6.13 2.39 -1.94
CA GLY A 94 6.79 2.02 -3.18
C GLY A 94 8.20 1.50 -2.95
N ILE A 95 8.90 1.21 -4.04
CA ILE A 95 10.31 0.84 -4.06
C ILE A 95 11.02 1.90 -4.91
N ALA A 96 12.18 2.36 -4.44
CA ALA A 96 13.05 3.27 -5.18
C ALA A 96 14.51 2.86 -4.99
N ASN A 97 15.25 2.63 -6.08
CA ASN A 97 16.63 2.12 -6.06
C ASN A 97 16.84 0.84 -5.22
N GLY A 98 15.82 -0.01 -5.14
CA GLY A 98 15.78 -1.25 -4.38
C GLY A 98 15.38 -1.08 -2.91
N TYR A 99 15.15 0.13 -2.43
CA TYR A 99 14.75 0.41 -1.04
C TYR A 99 13.25 0.67 -0.95
N LEU A 100 12.62 0.23 0.14
CA LEU A 100 11.22 0.53 0.38
C LEU A 100 11.08 2.01 0.75
N HIS A 101 10.18 2.70 0.07
CA HIS A 101 9.91 4.12 0.23
C HIS A 101 8.46 4.31 0.70
N PHE A 102 8.29 4.96 1.83
CA PHE A 102 7.00 5.33 2.38
C PHE A 102 6.82 6.85 2.25
N SER A 103 5.67 7.33 1.76
CA SER A 103 5.37 8.76 1.69
C SER A 103 3.90 9.06 1.95
N TYR A 104 3.65 10.18 2.65
CA TYR A 104 2.31 10.66 2.98
C TYR A 104 2.23 12.18 3.01
N GLU A 105 1.03 12.71 2.78
CA GLU A 105 0.63 14.11 2.99
C GLU A 105 -0.74 14.09 3.68
N LEU A 106 -0.89 14.89 4.74
CA LEU A 106 -2.11 14.96 5.57
C LEU A 106 -2.45 16.42 5.94
N GLY A 107 -2.09 17.37 5.05
CA GLY A 107 -2.29 18.81 5.22
C GLY A 107 -1.15 19.55 5.93
N GLY A 108 -0.01 18.90 6.16
CA GLY A 108 1.15 19.44 6.90
C GLY A 108 2.41 19.63 6.05
N GLY A 109 2.40 19.18 4.81
CA GLY A 109 3.59 19.01 3.97
C GLY A 109 3.99 17.54 3.85
N ALA A 110 4.42 17.15 2.65
CA ALA A 110 4.76 15.78 2.34
C ALA A 110 5.95 15.28 3.18
N ALA A 111 5.77 14.11 3.80
CA ALA A 111 6.80 13.41 4.53
C ALA A 111 7.16 12.10 3.83
N HIS A 112 8.37 11.62 4.08
CA HIS A 112 8.90 10.39 3.48
C HIS A 112 9.85 9.66 4.43
N MET A 113 9.87 8.34 4.31
CA MET A 113 10.74 7.43 5.03
C MET A 113 11.29 6.38 4.07
N THR A 114 12.53 5.93 4.28
CA THR A 114 13.18 4.92 3.44
C THR A 114 13.78 3.84 4.33
N THR A 115 13.70 2.57 3.92
CA THR A 115 14.38 1.49 4.62
C THR A 115 15.88 1.54 4.42
N GLU A 116 16.64 1.00 5.37
CA GLU A 116 18.10 0.88 5.26
C GLU A 116 18.52 -0.32 4.39
N GLN A 117 17.64 -1.31 4.27
CA GLN A 117 17.88 -2.55 3.55
C GLN A 117 17.09 -2.56 2.24
N LYS A 118 17.67 -3.26 1.27
CA LYS A 118 17.05 -3.50 -0.03
C LYS A 118 15.99 -4.60 0.04
N VAL A 119 15.02 -4.53 -0.85
CA VAL A 119 13.85 -5.43 -0.94
C VAL A 119 13.64 -6.03 -2.34
N ASP A 120 14.56 -5.75 -3.27
CA ASP A 120 14.57 -6.23 -4.66
C ASP A 120 15.36 -7.55 -4.85
N ASP A 121 15.34 -8.41 -3.84
CA ASP A 121 16.15 -9.63 -3.74
C ASP A 121 15.38 -10.94 -4.05
N ASP A 122 14.16 -10.83 -4.58
CA ASP A 122 13.24 -11.94 -4.82
C ASP A 122 12.92 -12.78 -3.57
N GLN A 123 13.09 -12.19 -2.37
CA GLN A 123 12.63 -12.74 -1.10
C GLN A 123 11.30 -12.14 -0.67
N GLU A 124 10.63 -12.81 0.27
CA GLU A 124 9.38 -12.31 0.85
C GLU A 124 9.67 -11.26 1.91
N HIS A 125 9.07 -10.09 1.72
CA HIS A 125 9.10 -8.96 2.64
C HIS A 125 7.69 -8.71 3.17
N PHE A 126 7.59 -8.33 4.43
CA PHE A 126 6.31 -8.01 5.08
C PHE A 126 6.27 -6.53 5.42
N VAL A 127 5.23 -5.85 4.93
CA VAL A 127 4.95 -4.45 5.24
C VAL A 127 3.75 -4.43 6.16
N ARG A 128 3.93 -3.82 7.33
CA ARG A 128 2.84 -3.45 8.23
C ARG A 128 2.85 -1.96 8.41
N LEU A 129 1.70 -1.38 8.18
CA LEU A 129 1.50 0.03 8.28
C LEU A 129 0.34 0.34 9.19
N ARG A 130 0.54 1.30 10.10
CA ARG A 130 -0.42 1.64 11.13
C ARG A 130 -0.54 3.14 11.24
N ARG A 131 -1.78 3.62 11.19
CA ARG A 131 -2.18 5.00 11.46
C ARG A 131 -2.87 5.10 12.80
#